data_AF-A0A285CR95-F1
#
_entry.id   AF-A0A285CR95-F1
#
_cell.length_a   1.000
_cell.length_b   1.000
_cell.length_c   1.000
_cell.angle_alpha   90.00
_cell.angle_beta   90.00
_cell.angle_gamma   90.00
#
_symmetry.space_group_name_H-M   'P 1'
#
loop_
_entity.id
_entity.type
_entity.pdbx_description
1 polymer ?
#
loop_
_entity_poly.entity_id
_entity_poly.type
_entity_poly.pdbx_seq_one_letter_code
_entity_poly.pdbx_strand_id
1 'polypeptide(L)' 'MALITVLLFSFSFLLFATTIHFTVVLKKSKMYPPKAVIRKKIQTLSTFAVVSLLLGVILLYIPAG' A
#
# COMPACT_ATOMS: atom_id res chain seq x y z
N MET A 1 13.04 -14.92 -10.33
CA MET A 1 11.62 -14.81 -9.91
C MET A 1 11.46 -14.58 -8.40
N ALA A 2 11.94 -15.48 -7.53
CA ALA A 2 11.77 -15.36 -6.07
C ALA A 2 12.20 -14.00 -5.45
N LEU A 3 13.34 -13.44 -5.89
CA LEU A 3 13.82 -12.13 -5.40
C LEU A 3 12.87 -10.97 -5.76
N ILE A 4 12.24 -11.02 -6.94
CA ILE A 4 11.26 -10.03 -7.39
C ILE A 4 9.99 -10.12 -6.56
N THR A 5 9.54 -11.35 -6.25
CA THR A 5 8.37 -11.59 -5.40
C THR A 5 8.60 -11.09 -3.97
N VAL A 6 9.78 -11.35 -3.39
CA VAL A 6 10.15 -10.86 -2.05
C VAL A 6 10.21 -9.33 -2.01
N LEU A 7 10.75 -8.68 -3.04
CA LEU A 7 10.76 -7.22 -3.16
C LEU A 7 9.34 -6.66 -3.27
N LEU A 8 8.48 -7.25 -4.11
CA LEU A 8 7.08 -6.83 -4.25
C LEU A 8 6.31 -6.95 -2.92
N PHE A 9 6.54 -8.04 -2.19
CA PHE A 9 5.90 -8.28 -0.90
C PHE A 9 6.36 -7.28 0.15
N SER A 10 7.68 -7.02 0.22
CA SER A 10 8.27 -6.03 1.12
C SER A 10 7.79 -4.61 0.80
N PHE A 11 7.69 -4.26 -0.48
CA PHE A 11 7.19 -2.96 -0.93
C PHE A 11 5.70 -2.78 -0.59
N SER A 12 4.89 -3.82 -0.80
CA SER A 12 3.47 -3.81 -0.44
C SER A 12 3.28 -3.65 1.08
N PHE A 13 4.14 -4.27 1.89
CA PHE A 13 4.14 -4.09 3.34
C PHE A 13 4.45 -2.63 3.75
N LEU A 14 5.42 -2.00 3.10
CA LEU A 14 5.76 -0.58 3.31
C LEU A 14 4.58 0.35 2.96
N LEU A 15 3.89 0.08 1.85
CA LEU A 15 2.69 0.82 1.45
C LEU A 15 1.55 0.64 2.46
N PHE A 16 1.42 -0.54 3.05
CA PHE A 16 0.43 -0.81 4.10
C PHE A 16 0.76 -0.02 5.38
N ALA A 17 2.02 -0.03 5.81
CA ALA A 17 2.48 0.71 6.99
C ALA A 17 2.28 2.23 6.84
N THR A 18 2.60 2.79 5.66
CA THR A 18 2.37 4.21 5.37
C THR A 18 0.88 4.55 5.35
N THR A 19 0.03 3.67 4.82
CA THR A 19 -1.44 3.82 4.87
C THR A 19 -1.92 3.90 6.32
N ILE A 20 -1.47 3.00 7.20
CA ILE A 20 -1.81 3.02 8.63
C ILE A 20 -1.34 4.34 9.27
N HIS A 21 -0.11 4.78 9.02
CA HIS A 21 0.40 6.04 9.55
C HIS A 21 -0.50 7.23 9.16
N PHE A 22 -0.91 7.33 7.88
CA PHE A 22 -1.81 8.39 7.43
C PHE A 22 -3.22 8.26 8.04
N THR A 23 -3.72 7.05 8.29
CA THR A 23 -5.02 6.87 8.99
C THR A 23 -4.98 7.35 10.45
N VAL A 24 -3.85 7.15 11.15
CA VAL A 24 -3.65 7.67 12.51
C VAL A 24 -3.56 9.20 12.49
N VAL A 25 -2.84 9.75 11.51
CA VAL A 25 -2.74 11.20 11.25
C VAL A 25 -4.12 11.82 11.00
N LEU A 26 -5.01 11.14 10.26
CA LEU A 26 -6.40 11.56 10.03
C LEU A 26 -7.25 11.70 11.30
N LYS A 27 -6.95 10.93 12.37
CA LYS A 27 -7.68 10.98 13.63
C LYS A 27 -7.38 12.24 14.44
N LYS A 28 -6.33 13.01 14.09
CA LYS A 28 -6.01 14.28 14.76
C LYS A 28 -7.04 15.37 14.40
N SER A 29 -7.55 16.08 15.40
CA SER A 29 -8.71 16.97 15.27
C SER A 29 -8.41 18.32 14.60
N LYS A 30 -7.21 18.89 14.81
CA LYS A 30 -6.73 20.11 14.14
C LYS A 30 -5.55 19.74 13.26
N MET A 31 -5.78 19.64 11.95
CA MET A 31 -4.72 19.31 11.00
C MET A 31 -4.96 20.00 9.67
N TYR A 32 -3.90 20.62 9.16
CA TYR A 32 -3.77 21.04 7.78
C TYR A 32 -2.73 20.11 7.12
N PRO A 33 -2.97 19.56 5.92
CA PRO A 33 -4.08 19.80 4.98
C PRO A 33 -5.42 19.14 5.38
N PRO A 34 -6.55 19.53 4.75
CA PRO A 34 -7.89 19.04 5.09
C PRO A 34 -8.02 17.52 5.06
N LYS A 35 -8.83 16.95 5.98
CA LYS A 35 -9.07 15.50 6.09
C LYS A 35 -9.50 14.86 4.75
N ALA A 36 -10.23 15.58 3.90
CA ALA A 36 -10.63 15.10 2.58
C ALA A 36 -9.42 14.78 1.66
N VAL A 37 -8.38 15.61 1.70
CA VAL A 37 -7.15 15.44 0.90
C VAL A 37 -6.34 14.25 1.41
N ILE A 38 -6.20 14.11 2.73
CA ILE A 38 -5.49 12.99 3.34
C ILE A 38 -6.24 11.68 3.07
N ARG A 39 -7.58 11.69 3.11
CA ARG A 39 -8.41 10.52 2.80
C ARG A 39 -8.27 10.06 1.36
N LYS A 40 -8.22 10.99 0.39
CA LYS A 40 -7.92 10.65 -1.02
C LYS A 40 -6.53 10.03 -1.17
N LYS A 41 -5.51 10.58 -0.48
CA LYS A 41 -4.15 10.02 -0.49
C LYS A 41 -4.11 8.61 0.10
N ILE A 42 -4.78 8.38 1.22
CA ILE A 42 -4.92 7.06 1.84
C ILE A 42 -5.62 6.09 0.90
N GLN A 43 -6.71 6.51 0.25
CA GLN A 43 -7.42 5.68 -0.71
C GLN A 43 -6.47 5.26 -1.83
N THR A 44 -5.78 6.20 -2.49
CA THR A 44 -4.83 5.87 -3.56
C THR A 44 -3.67 5.00 -3.09
N LEU A 45 -3.14 5.24 -1.89
CA LEU A 45 -2.09 4.39 -1.30
C LEU A 45 -2.60 2.97 -1.05
N SER A 46 -3.82 2.83 -0.52
CA SER A 46 -4.42 1.54 -0.23
C SER A 46 -4.74 0.75 -1.50
N THR A 47 -5.28 1.40 -2.54
CA THR A 47 -5.53 0.73 -3.83
C THR A 47 -4.21 0.29 -4.45
N PHE A 48 -3.18 1.13 -4.41
CA PHE A 48 -1.88 0.77 -4.96
C PHE A 48 -1.23 -0.39 -4.18
N ALA A 49 -1.37 -0.42 -2.85
CA ALA A 49 -0.90 -1.52 -2.01
C ALA A 49 -1.60 -2.85 -2.35
N VAL A 50 -2.93 -2.82 -2.51
CA VAL A 50 -3.73 -4.01 -2.85
C VAL A 50 -3.41 -4.52 -4.25
N VAL A 51 -3.28 -3.62 -5.23
CA VAL A 51 -2.92 -3.98 -6.60
C VAL A 51 -1.52 -4.56 -6.67
N SER A 52 -0.55 -3.94 -5.98
CA SER A 52 0.82 -4.44 -5.88
C SER A 52 0.88 -5.84 -5.25
N LEU A 53 0.09 -6.08 -4.18
CA LEU A 53 0.03 -7.37 -3.53
C LEU A 53 -0.62 -8.44 -4.43
N LEU A 54 -1.71 -8.11 -5.13
CA LEU A 54 -2.34 -8.97 -6.13
C LEU A 54 -1.38 -9.36 -7.24
N LEU A 55 -0.62 -8.39 -7.78
CA LEU A 55 0.42 -8.64 -8.77
C LEU A 55 1.49 -9.59 -8.25
N GLY A 56 1.93 -9.42 -7.01
CA GLY A 56 2.89 -10.31 -6.37
C GLY A 56 2.37 -11.74 -6.22
N VAL A 57 1.09 -11.90 -5.85
CA VAL A 57 0.43 -13.22 -5.73
C VAL A 57 0.30 -13.88 -7.10
N ILE A 58 -0.09 -13.13 -8.14
CA ILE A 58 -0.18 -13.65 -9.52
C ILE A 58 1.21 -14.11 -10.00
N LEU A 59 2.25 -13.31 -9.78
CA LEU A 59 3.64 -13.65 -10.11
C LEU A 59 4.15 -14.89 -9.37
N LEU A 60 3.65 -15.15 -8.16
CA LEU A 60 3.99 -16.36 -7.40
C LEU A 60 3.32 -17.61 -8.00
N TYR A 61 2.12 -17.47 -8.56
CA TYR A 61 1.34 -18.60 -9.10
C TYR A 61 1.65 -18.92 -10.56
N ILE A 62 2.29 -18.01 -11.30
CA ILE A 62 2.80 -18.30 -12.65
C ILE A 62 4.06 -19.16 -12.49
N PRO A 63 4.01 -20.46 -12.84
CA PRO A 63 5.22 -21.28 -12.84
C PRO A 63 6.19 -20.67 -13.85
N ALA A 64 7.42 -20.41 -13.40
CA ALA A 64 8.51 -20.09 -14.29
C ALA A 64 8.77 -21.33 -15.15
N GLY A 65 8.12 -21.38 -16.31
CA GLY A 65 8.43 -22.33 -17.39
C GLY A 65 9.80 -22.03 -17.98
#